data_AF-A0A3N4PIW1-F1
#
_entry.id   AF-A0A3N4PIW1-F1
#
_cell.length_a   1.000
_cell.length_b   1.000
_cell.length_c   1.000
_cell.angle_alpha   90.00
_cell.angle_beta   90.00
_cell.angle_gamma   90.00
#
_symmetry.space_group_name_H-M   'P 1'
#
loop_
_entity.id
_entity.type
_entity.pdbx_description
1 polymer ?
#
loop_
_entity_poly.entity_id
_entity_poly.type
_entity_poly.pdbx_seq_one_letter_code
_entity_poly.pdbx_strand_id
1 'polypeptide(L)'
;MIIPLNLQQVKQIIAAPEQYSFWQEAHVRLAINYAVFKECRLALLEITNVFSFWLLDFAPPGADWQLIEAFPFSGIMLNEDFFNTNYQKFTFPFLLSSFAERDIKVIVRSTQPAPPAGVMTALNISGWQQCRADHRLG
;
A
#
# COMPACT_ATOMS: atom_id res chain seq x y z
N MET A 1 -7.14 -4.15 -10.13
CA MET A 1 -8.06 -3.28 -9.36
C MET A 1 -7.59 -3.23 -7.91
N ILE A 2 -7.57 -2.05 -7.29
CA ILE A 2 -7.21 -1.88 -5.87
C ILE A 2 -8.48 -1.46 -5.13
N ILE A 3 -8.90 -2.24 -4.13
CA ILE A 3 -10.11 -2.00 -3.34
C ILE A 3 -9.68 -1.53 -1.94
N PRO A 4 -9.95 -0.28 -1.55
CA PRO A 4 -9.68 0.17 -0.20
C PRO A 4 -10.69 -0.44 0.77
N LEU A 5 -10.21 -0.91 1.92
CA LEU A 5 -11.03 -1.52 2.95
C LEU A 5 -10.88 -0.82 4.30
N ASN A 6 -12.00 -0.67 5.00
CA ASN A 6 -12.02 -0.28 6.40
C ASN A 6 -11.94 -1.52 7.33
N LEU A 7 -11.82 -1.26 8.64
CA LEU A 7 -11.70 -2.31 9.64
C LEU A 7 -12.86 -3.32 9.63
N GLN A 8 -14.09 -2.84 9.49
CA GLN A 8 -15.28 -3.70 9.51
C GLN A 8 -15.28 -4.64 8.30
N GLN A 9 -14.96 -4.13 7.11
CA GLN A 9 -14.86 -4.94 5.90
C GLN A 9 -13.76 -5.98 6.01
N VAL A 10 -12.59 -5.62 6.56
CA VAL A 10 -11.50 -6.57 6.80
C VAL A 10 -11.93 -7.69 7.74
N LYS A 11 -12.61 -7.36 8.85
CA LYS A 11 -13.13 -8.37 9.80
C LYS A 11 -14.14 -9.31 9.14
N GLN A 12 -15.00 -8.81 8.25
CA GLN A 12 -15.97 -9.63 7.52
C GLN A 12 -15.27 -10.60 6.55
N ILE A 13 -14.28 -10.12 5.79
CA ILE A 13 -13.51 -10.96 4.86
C ILE A 13 -12.74 -12.05 5.62
N ILE A 14 -12.12 -11.71 6.75
CA ILE A 14 -11.42 -12.69 7.60
C ILE A 14 -12.39 -13.76 8.11
N ALA A 15 -13.60 -13.36 8.52
CA ALA A 15 -14.57 -14.30 9.09
C ALA A 15 -15.19 -15.25 8.06
N ALA A 16 -15.27 -14.86 6.78
CA ALA A 16 -15.91 -15.63 5.73
C ALA A 16 -15.24 -15.38 4.34
N PRO A 17 -13.97 -15.78 4.15
CA PRO A 17 -13.20 -15.47 2.95
C PRO A 17 -13.83 -16.01 1.66
N GLU A 18 -14.54 -17.13 1.73
CA GLU A 18 -15.25 -17.78 0.62
C GLU A 18 -16.39 -16.93 0.04
N GLN A 19 -16.99 -16.04 0.84
CA GLN A 19 -18.04 -15.13 0.38
C GLN A 19 -17.51 -14.03 -0.55
N TYR A 20 -16.18 -13.85 -0.59
CA TYR A 20 -15.49 -12.83 -1.36
C TYR A 20 -14.66 -13.44 -2.51
N SER A 21 -15.10 -14.56 -3.09
CA SER A 21 -14.39 -15.28 -4.16
C SER A 21 -13.98 -14.39 -5.35
N PHE A 22 -14.83 -13.44 -5.76
CA PHE A 22 -14.51 -12.46 -6.80
C PHE A 22 -13.32 -11.53 -6.47
N TRP A 23 -12.96 -11.40 -5.19
CA TRP A 23 -11.82 -10.59 -4.76
C TRP A 23 -10.54 -11.41 -4.58
N GLN A 24 -10.62 -12.73 -4.74
CA GLN A 24 -9.47 -13.65 -4.72
C GLN A 24 -8.76 -13.72 -6.08
N GLU A 25 -9.30 -13.03 -7.09
CA GLU A 25 -8.73 -13.02 -8.43
C GLU A 25 -7.34 -12.37 -8.47
N ALA A 26 -6.45 -12.92 -9.30
CA ALA A 26 -5.04 -12.55 -9.37
C ALA A 26 -4.77 -11.07 -9.70
N HIS A 27 -5.76 -10.31 -10.14
CA HIS A 27 -5.64 -8.88 -10.47
C HIS A 27 -6.33 -7.94 -9.45
N VAL A 28 -6.98 -8.50 -8.43
CA VAL A 28 -7.62 -7.74 -7.34
C VAL A 28 -6.65 -7.62 -6.17
N ARG A 29 -6.57 -6.43 -5.59
CA ARG A 29 -5.71 -6.10 -4.46
C ARG A 29 -6.54 -5.44 -3.38
N LEU A 30 -6.45 -5.95 -2.15
CA LEU A 30 -7.15 -5.40 -0.99
C LEU A 30 -6.23 -4.43 -0.27
N ALA A 31 -6.59 -3.16 -0.20
CA ALA A 31 -5.74 -2.12 0.34
C ALA A 31 -6.23 -1.69 1.74
N ILE A 32 -5.35 -1.82 2.73
CA ILE A 32 -5.63 -1.56 4.14
C ILE A 32 -4.65 -0.55 4.70
N ASN A 33 -5.06 0.31 5.61
CA ASN A 33 -4.13 1.22 6.29
C ASN A 33 -3.38 0.51 7.43
N TYR A 34 -2.33 1.16 7.95
CA TYR A 34 -1.49 0.59 9.01
C TYR A 34 -2.26 0.28 10.31
N ALA A 35 -3.27 1.06 10.67
CA ALA A 35 -4.06 0.83 11.87
C ALA A 35 -4.85 -0.48 11.78
N VAL A 36 -5.53 -0.70 10.65
CA VAL A 36 -6.27 -1.95 10.36
C VAL A 36 -5.32 -3.14 10.27
N PHE A 37 -4.18 -2.97 9.59
CA PHE A 37 -3.14 -3.99 9.54
C PHE A 37 -2.67 -4.40 10.93
N LYS A 38 -2.32 -3.43 11.78
CA LYS A 38 -1.82 -3.70 13.14
C LYS A 38 -2.86 -4.44 14.00
N GLU A 39 -4.13 -4.06 13.89
CA GLU A 39 -5.22 -4.70 14.65
C GLU A 39 -5.49 -6.14 14.19
N CYS A 40 -5.50 -6.37 12.88
CA CYS A 40 -5.90 -7.66 12.32
C CYS A 40 -4.72 -8.55 11.89
N ARG A 41 -3.47 -8.16 12.17
CA ARG A 41 -2.24 -8.76 11.62
C ARG A 41 -2.23 -10.29 11.60
N LEU A 42 -2.46 -10.91 12.76
CA LEU A 42 -2.38 -12.37 12.90
C LEU A 42 -3.45 -13.06 12.06
N ALA A 43 -4.68 -12.55 12.08
CA ALA A 43 -5.78 -13.12 11.31
C ALA A 43 -5.65 -12.84 9.79
N LEU A 44 -5.03 -11.73 9.40
CA LEU A 44 -4.73 -11.44 8.00
C LEU A 44 -3.75 -12.45 7.40
N LEU A 45 -2.74 -12.88 8.17
CA LEU A 45 -1.76 -13.87 7.70
C LEU A 45 -2.42 -15.17 7.25
N GLU A 46 -3.46 -15.61 7.96
CA GLU A 46 -4.22 -16.84 7.64
C GLU A 46 -4.93 -16.80 6.27
N ILE A 47 -5.10 -15.60 5.68
CA ILE A 47 -5.81 -15.43 4.41
C ILE A 47 -4.91 -14.84 3.30
N THR A 48 -3.60 -14.72 3.53
CA THR A 48 -2.64 -14.18 2.55
C THR A 48 -2.38 -15.10 1.35
N ASN A 49 -2.64 -16.40 1.51
CA ASN A 49 -2.59 -17.37 0.42
C ASN A 49 -3.78 -17.21 -0.56
N VAL A 50 -4.83 -16.51 -0.16
CA VAL A 50 -6.06 -16.32 -0.94
C VAL A 50 -6.19 -14.87 -1.43
N PHE A 51 -5.82 -13.89 -0.61
CA PHE A 51 -5.92 -12.48 -0.94
C PHE A 51 -4.56 -11.80 -0.97
N SER A 52 -4.38 -10.91 -1.95
CA SER A 52 -3.21 -10.05 -2.04
C SER A 52 -3.48 -8.70 -1.40
N PHE A 53 -2.66 -8.33 -0.42
CA PHE A 53 -2.83 -7.09 0.34
C PHE A 53 -1.87 -5.99 -0.09
N TRP A 54 -2.35 -4.75 0.00
CA TRP A 54 -1.57 -3.52 -0.16
C TRP A 54 -1.64 -2.69 1.12
N LEU A 55 -0.53 -2.04 1.49
CA LEU A 55 -0.50 -1.09 2.59
C LEU A 55 -0.78 0.32 2.08
N LEU A 56 -1.88 0.91 2.55
CA LEU A 56 -2.26 2.30 2.29
C LEU A 56 -1.58 3.26 3.25
N ASP A 57 -1.28 4.45 2.73
CA ASP A 57 -0.70 5.57 3.48
C ASP A 57 0.53 5.15 4.26
N PHE A 58 1.48 4.61 3.50
CA PHE A 58 2.70 4.04 4.02
C PHE A 58 3.44 4.92 5.02
N ALA A 59 3.88 4.26 6.10
CA ALA A 59 4.66 4.77 7.21
C ALA A 59 4.07 6.01 7.91
N PRO A 60 2.85 5.91 8.50
CA PRO A 60 2.39 6.93 9.43
C PRO A 60 3.38 7.03 10.62
N PRO A 61 3.45 8.18 11.30
CA PRO A 61 4.31 8.34 12.46
C PRO A 61 4.08 7.23 13.51
N GLY A 62 5.18 6.60 13.97
CA GLY A 62 5.12 5.50 14.93
C GLY A 62 4.79 4.12 14.33
N ALA A 63 4.80 3.98 13.00
CA ALA A 63 4.74 2.67 12.36
C ALA A 63 5.94 1.79 12.75
N ASP A 64 5.66 0.52 13.03
CA ASP A 64 6.67 -0.48 13.38
C ASP A 64 7.15 -1.13 12.09
N TRP A 65 8.41 -0.87 11.76
CA TRP A 65 9.02 -1.35 10.53
C TRP A 65 9.10 -2.87 10.47
N GLN A 66 9.36 -3.52 11.60
CA GLN A 66 9.49 -4.98 11.66
C GLN A 66 8.17 -5.65 11.31
N LEU A 67 7.04 -5.06 11.72
CA LEU A 67 5.72 -5.58 11.36
C LEU A 67 5.45 -5.45 9.87
N ILE A 68 5.83 -4.34 9.27
CA ILE A 68 5.62 -4.11 7.84
C ILE A 68 6.49 -5.07 7.01
N GLU A 69 7.75 -5.26 7.41
CA GLU A 69 8.67 -6.18 6.71
C GLU A 69 8.28 -7.65 6.85
N ALA A 70 7.70 -8.04 7.99
CA ALA A 70 7.29 -9.43 8.24
C ALA A 70 6.01 -9.84 7.50
N PHE A 71 5.23 -8.89 6.99
CA PHE A 71 3.97 -9.19 6.32
C PHE A 71 4.13 -9.20 4.78
N PRO A 72 3.56 -10.19 4.07
CA PRO A 72 3.74 -10.34 2.62
C PRO A 72 2.85 -9.37 1.82
N PHE A 73 3.07 -8.07 1.97
CA PHE A 73 2.40 -7.08 1.13
C PHE A 73 2.81 -7.26 -0.33
N SER A 74 1.84 -7.27 -1.22
CA SER A 74 2.07 -7.27 -2.68
C SER A 74 2.25 -5.87 -3.26
N GLY A 75 1.96 -4.84 -2.47
CA GLY A 75 2.21 -3.47 -2.84
C GLY A 75 2.05 -2.46 -1.72
N ILE A 76 2.59 -1.27 -1.95
CA ILE A 76 2.65 -0.16 -1.02
C ILE A 76 2.15 1.09 -1.74
N MET A 77 1.25 1.83 -1.09
CA MET A 77 0.82 3.14 -1.55
C MET A 77 1.43 4.22 -0.66
N LEU A 78 2.30 5.03 -1.24
CA LEU A 78 2.85 6.21 -0.59
C LEU A 78 1.85 7.36 -0.72
N ASN A 79 1.64 8.11 0.36
CA ASN A 79 0.96 9.39 0.27
C ASN A 79 1.92 10.48 -0.23
N GLU A 80 1.35 11.58 -0.71
CA GLU A 80 2.10 12.72 -1.25
C GLU A 80 3.09 13.30 -0.24
N ASP A 81 2.68 13.47 1.02
CA ASP A 81 3.52 14.08 2.06
C ASP A 81 4.77 13.24 2.34
N PHE A 82 4.61 11.93 2.45
CA PHE A 82 5.72 10.99 2.65
C PHE A 82 6.65 10.98 1.44
N PHE A 83 6.10 10.95 0.22
CA PHE A 83 6.91 11.01 -0.98
C PHE A 83 7.71 12.32 -1.04
N ASN A 84 7.05 13.47 -0.90
CA ASN A 84 7.67 14.80 -0.98
C ASN A 84 8.74 15.02 0.10
N THR A 85 8.53 14.49 1.30
CA THR A 85 9.49 14.60 2.41
C THR A 85 10.74 13.74 2.18
N ASN A 86 10.65 12.66 1.40
CA ASN A 86 11.71 11.66 1.32
C ASN A 86 12.37 11.52 -0.06
N TYR A 87 11.74 11.93 -1.16
CA TYR A 87 12.25 11.62 -2.50
C TYR A 87 13.65 12.18 -2.81
N GLN A 88 14.05 13.26 -2.13
CA GLN A 88 15.39 13.85 -2.24
C GLN A 88 16.42 13.25 -1.27
N LYS A 89 15.98 12.43 -0.32
CA LYS A 89 16.87 11.81 0.66
C LYS A 89 17.61 10.64 0.03
N PHE A 90 18.91 10.56 0.30
CA PHE A 90 19.77 9.48 -0.18
C PHE A 90 19.25 8.08 0.17
N THR A 91 18.57 7.91 1.31
CA THR A 91 18.06 6.61 1.77
C THR A 91 16.80 6.15 1.05
N PHE A 92 16.07 7.05 0.38
CA PHE A 92 14.77 6.73 -0.21
C PHE A 92 14.84 5.76 -1.40
N PRO A 93 15.78 5.91 -2.35
CA PRO A 93 15.99 4.90 -3.39
C PRO A 93 16.27 3.50 -2.83
N PHE A 94 17.08 3.38 -1.77
CA PHE A 94 17.38 2.09 -1.14
C PHE A 94 16.13 1.44 -0.54
N LEU A 95 15.28 2.25 0.10
CA LEU A 95 14.00 1.77 0.60
C LEU A 95 13.15 1.18 -0.53
N LEU A 96 12.99 1.92 -1.63
CA LEU A 96 12.16 1.47 -2.76
C LEU A 96 12.77 0.27 -3.50
N SER A 97 14.10 0.19 -3.60
CA SER A 97 14.79 -0.99 -4.10
C SER A 97 14.53 -2.22 -3.23
N SER A 98 14.52 -2.09 -1.90
CA SER A 98 14.21 -3.20 -1.00
C SER A 98 12.78 -3.74 -1.20
N PHE A 99 11.84 -2.90 -1.64
CA PHE A 99 10.50 -3.33 -2.01
C PHE A 99 10.50 -4.05 -3.36
N ALA A 100 11.21 -3.50 -4.35
CA ALA A 100 11.34 -4.10 -5.66
C ALA A 100 11.99 -5.50 -5.61
N GLU A 101 13.02 -5.70 -4.78
CA GLU A 101 13.68 -7.00 -4.55
C GLU A 101 12.73 -8.07 -3.99
N ARG A 102 11.64 -7.65 -3.35
CA ARG A 102 10.57 -8.51 -2.81
C ARG A 102 9.33 -8.55 -3.71
N ASP A 103 9.44 -8.07 -4.95
CA ASP A 103 8.33 -7.94 -5.91
C ASP A 103 7.15 -7.07 -5.42
N ILE A 104 7.40 -6.20 -4.44
CA ILE A 104 6.40 -5.30 -3.88
C ILE A 104 6.25 -4.08 -4.80
N LYS A 105 5.05 -3.89 -5.36
CA LYS A 105 4.77 -2.74 -6.23
C LYS A 105 4.56 -1.47 -5.40
N VAL A 106 5.23 -0.39 -5.78
CA VAL A 106 5.07 0.91 -5.10
C VAL A 106 4.31 1.86 -6.00
N ILE A 107 3.23 2.46 -5.49
CA ILE A 107 2.57 3.57 -6.18
C ILE A 107 2.55 4.80 -5.28
N VAL A 108 2.55 5.98 -5.89
CA VAL A 108 2.39 7.25 -5.17
C VAL A 108 1.02 7.82 -5.46
N ARG A 109 0.31 8.21 -4.40
CA ARG A 109 -0.96 8.92 -4.48
C ARG A 109 -0.72 10.39 -4.24
N SER A 110 -1.00 11.23 -5.24
CA SER A 110 -0.70 12.67 -5.17
C SER A 110 -1.66 13.49 -6.00
N THR A 111 -1.87 14.74 -5.58
CA THR A 111 -2.58 15.77 -6.34
C THR A 111 -1.72 16.36 -7.47
N GLN A 112 -0.39 16.21 -7.37
CA GLN A 112 0.58 16.70 -8.35
C GLN A 112 0.66 15.75 -9.55
N PRO A 113 1.05 16.26 -10.73
CA PRO A 113 1.32 15.41 -11.88
C PRO A 113 2.47 14.43 -11.61
N ALA A 114 2.43 13.28 -12.27
CA ALA A 114 3.49 12.29 -12.16
C ALA A 114 4.83 12.88 -12.64
N PRO A 115 5.95 12.55 -11.98
CA PRO A 115 7.28 12.82 -12.51
C PRO A 115 7.48 12.14 -13.87
N PRO A 116 8.50 12.55 -14.64
CA PRO A 116 8.87 11.86 -15.87
C PRO A 116 9.09 10.36 -15.64
N ALA A 117 8.68 9.53 -16.59
CA ALA A 117 8.74 8.06 -16.46
C ALA A 117 10.14 7.56 -16.06
N GLY A 118 11.21 8.16 -16.60
CA GLY A 118 12.59 7.80 -16.24
C GLY A 118 12.91 8.01 -14.75
N VAL A 119 12.33 9.04 -14.12
CA VAL A 119 12.47 9.29 -12.68
C VAL A 119 11.71 8.24 -11.88
N MET A 120 10.49 7.91 -12.30
CA MET A 120 9.69 6.86 -11.65
C MET A 120 10.39 5.50 -11.72
N THR A 121 10.91 5.12 -12.89
CA THR A 121 11.65 3.87 -13.08
C THR A 121 12.94 3.86 -12.25
N ALA A 122 13.70 4.94 -12.23
CA ALA A 122 14.92 5.03 -11.42
C ALA A 122 14.67 4.88 -9.91
N LEU A 123 13.47 5.25 -9.45
CA LEU A 123 13.04 5.11 -8.06
C LEU A 123 12.27 3.81 -7.77
N ASN A 124 12.11 2.90 -8.73
CA ASN A 124 11.26 1.71 -8.60
C ASN A 124 9.79 2.01 -8.27
N ILE A 125 9.28 3.17 -8.70
CA ILE A 125 7.86 3.53 -8.58
C ILE A 125 7.10 2.89 -9.74
N SER A 126 6.20 1.97 -9.41
CA SER A 126 5.38 1.20 -10.34
C SER A 126 4.17 1.97 -10.89
N GLY A 127 3.77 3.06 -10.23
CA GLY A 127 2.61 3.82 -10.67
C GLY A 127 2.40 5.13 -9.93
N TRP A 128 1.57 5.98 -10.54
CA TRP A 128 1.16 7.26 -9.99
C TRP A 128 -0.37 7.34 -10.03
N GLN A 129 -0.99 7.60 -8.88
CA GLN A 129 -2.42 7.79 -8.77
C GLN A 129 -2.70 9.27 -8.52
N GLN A 130 -3.24 9.96 -9.53
CA GLN A 130 -3.65 11.34 -9.36
C GLN A 130 -4.94 11.41 -8.53
N CYS A 131 -4.86 12.03 -7.36
CA CYS A 131 -6.03 12.39 -6.58
C CYS A 131 -6.50 13.79 -7.00
N ARG A 132 -7.81 13.97 -7.12
CA ARG A 132 -8.36 15.32 -7.15
C ARG A 132 -8.12 15.92 -5.76
N ALA A 133 -7.69 17.17 -5.70
CA ALA A 133 -7.80 17.93 -4.48
C ALA A 133 -9.30 18.04 -4.17
N ASP A 134 -9.82 17.15 -3.32
CA ASP A 134 -11.13 17.39 -2.73
C ASP A 134 -11.01 18.77 -2.07
N HIS A 135 -11.89 19.67 -2.48
CA HIS A 135 -12.03 21.00 -1.90
C HIS A 135 -11.96 20.83 -0.38
N ARG A 136 -10.84 21.25 0.22
CA ARG A 136 -10.80 21.58 1.64
C ARG A 136 -11.77 22.75 1.78
N LEU A 137 -13.05 22.45 2.01
CA LEU A 137 -13.96 23.41 2.59
C LEU A 137 -13.37 23.74 3.96
N GLY A 138 -12.95 24.99 4.10
CA GLY A 138 -12.31 25.54 5.29
C GLY A 138 -13.26 25.71 6.46
#